data_AF-A0A7S3V3U8-F1
#
_entry.id   AF-A0A7S3V3U8-F1
#
_cell.length_a   1.000
_cell.length_b   1.000
_cell.length_c   1.000
_cell.angle_alpha   90.00
_cell.angle_beta   90.00
_cell.angle_gamma   90.00
#
_symmetry.space_group_name_H-M   'P 1'
#
loop_
_entity.id
_entity.type
_entity.pdbx_description
1 polymer ?
#
loop_
_entity_poly.entity_id
_entity_poly.type
_entity_poly.pdbx_seq_one_letter_code
_entity_poly.pdbx_strand_id
1 'polypeptide(L)'
;SIYVLTYINPYLANNGISNNLFLEAEKLGCLLKTPDGTKTLIQASATPEFTFGTVDLMNPECMKWYVEEVIQKNMIGLDTKSFDEIHGVLGFMSDFAEGISMDCLSAKGEGHTFHN
;
A
#
# COMPACT_ATOMS: atom_id res chain seq x y z
N SER A 1 -4.81 -14.77 -27.53
CA SER A 1 -4.15 -14.95 -26.22
C SER A 1 -5.10 -14.50 -25.12
N ILE A 2 -5.01 -15.10 -23.94
CA ILE A 2 -5.78 -14.70 -22.74
C ILE A 2 -4.76 -14.12 -21.76
N TYR A 3 -5.09 -12.97 -21.17
CA TYR A 3 -4.27 -12.32 -20.15
C TYR A 3 -5.00 -12.28 -18.81
N VAL A 4 -4.23 -12.37 -17.73
CA VAL A 4 -4.73 -12.25 -16.36
C VAL A 4 -4.48 -10.84 -15.85
N LEU A 5 -5.52 -10.25 -15.25
CA LEU A 5 -5.43 -8.99 -14.52
C LEU A 5 -5.74 -9.24 -13.05
N THR A 6 -5.16 -8.42 -12.18
CA THR A 6 -5.35 -8.52 -10.73
C THR A 6 -5.85 -7.20 -10.13
N TYR A 7 -5.67 -7.02 -8.83
CA TYR A 7 -6.20 -5.90 -8.06
C TYR A 7 -5.19 -5.51 -6.99
N ILE A 8 -5.05 -4.20 -6.76
CA ILE A 8 -4.27 -3.65 -5.66
C ILE A 8 -4.87 -2.32 -5.20
N ASN A 9 -4.66 -1.99 -3.92
CA ASN A 9 -4.90 -0.67 -3.34
C ASN A 9 -3.81 -0.36 -2.29
N PRO A 10 -3.65 0.90 -1.85
CA PRO A 10 -2.59 1.29 -0.92
C PRO A 10 -2.87 0.94 0.55
N TYR A 11 -3.87 0.09 0.82
CA TYR A 11 -4.23 -0.36 2.16
C TYR A 11 -3.72 -1.78 2.41
N LEU A 12 -3.09 -1.99 3.57
CA LEU A 12 -2.55 -3.28 3.98
C LEU A 12 -3.35 -3.82 5.14
N ALA A 13 -3.95 -5.00 4.95
CA ALA A 13 -4.79 -5.64 5.96
C ALA A 13 -3.98 -5.98 7.22
N ASN A 14 -4.46 -5.52 8.38
CA ASN A 14 -3.90 -5.83 9.69
C ASN A 14 -4.58 -7.09 10.26
N ASN A 15 -4.37 -8.23 9.61
CA ASN A 15 -5.04 -9.50 9.93
C ASN A 15 -4.15 -10.49 10.71
N GLY A 16 -2.90 -10.14 11.02
CA GLY A 16 -1.99 -10.95 11.85
C GLY A 16 -1.56 -12.30 11.26
N ILE A 17 -1.73 -12.54 9.95
CA ILE A 17 -1.36 -13.80 9.29
C ILE A 17 0.15 -13.81 8.93
N SER A 18 0.78 -14.96 8.68
CA SER A 18 2.16 -15.05 8.19
C SER A 18 2.27 -14.54 6.74
N ASN A 19 3.42 -13.92 6.38
CA ASN A 19 3.64 -13.14 5.14
C ASN A 19 2.80 -11.86 5.04
N ASN A 20 2.85 -11.07 6.11
CA ASN A 20 2.03 -9.87 6.24
C ASN A 20 2.79 -8.62 5.79
N LEU A 21 2.43 -8.11 4.60
CA LEU A 21 2.91 -6.82 4.10
C LEU A 21 2.65 -5.67 5.09
N PHE A 22 1.59 -5.74 5.90
CA PHE A 22 1.34 -4.76 6.96
C PHE A 22 2.46 -4.76 8.00
N LEU A 23 2.90 -5.93 8.49
CA LEU A 23 3.97 -6.01 9.49
C LEU A 23 5.33 -5.62 8.91
N GLU A 24 5.55 -5.88 7.61
CA GLU A 24 6.74 -5.42 6.91
C GLU A 24 6.76 -3.89 6.81
N ALA A 25 5.68 -3.29 6.30
CA ALA A 25 5.52 -1.85 6.21
C ALA A 25 5.63 -1.18 7.58
N GLU A 26 5.03 -1.77 8.62
CA GLU A 26 5.12 -1.24 9.98
C GLU A 26 6.56 -1.21 10.50
N LYS A 27 7.34 -2.27 10.28
CA LYS A 27 8.77 -2.32 10.65
C LYS A 27 9.61 -1.31 9.89
N LEU A 28 9.28 -1.05 8.62
CA LEU A 28 9.93 -0.06 7.79
C LEU A 28 9.48 1.38 8.11
N GLY A 29 8.46 1.56 8.97
CA GLY A 29 7.90 2.88 9.24
C GLY A 29 7.07 3.43 8.08
N CYS A 30 6.60 2.56 7.18
CA CYS A 30 5.94 2.91 5.92
C CYS A 30 4.41 2.98 5.97
N LEU A 31 3.84 3.08 7.16
CA LEU A 31 2.41 3.29 7.34
C LEU A 31 2.14 4.67 7.91
N LEU A 32 1.07 5.31 7.44
CA LEU A 32 0.57 6.58 7.98
C LEU A 32 0.39 6.48 9.49
N LYS A 33 0.65 7.60 10.16
CA LYS A 33 0.64 7.68 11.63
C LYS A 33 -0.63 8.36 12.13
N THR A 34 -0.95 8.07 13.38
CA THR A 34 -1.99 8.77 14.15
C THR A 34 -1.69 10.27 14.23
N PRO A 35 -2.68 11.14 14.52
CA PRO A 35 -2.48 12.59 14.58
C PRO A 35 -1.41 13.05 15.58
N ASP A 36 -1.13 12.24 16.61
CA ASP A 36 -0.08 12.49 17.59
C ASP A 36 1.31 11.94 17.17
N GLY A 37 1.38 11.25 16.03
CA GLY A 37 2.58 10.66 15.47
C GLY A 37 3.11 9.42 16.21
N THR A 38 2.41 8.95 17.26
CA THR A 38 2.97 7.94 18.16
C THR A 38 2.81 6.52 17.64
N LYS A 39 1.79 6.25 16.82
CA LYS A 39 1.42 4.90 16.36
C LYS A 39 1.05 4.90 14.89
N THR A 40 1.05 3.71 14.30
CA THR A 40 0.40 3.46 13.01
C THR A 40 -1.09 3.81 13.11
N LEU A 41 -1.61 4.55 12.13
CA LEU A 41 -3.04 4.78 11.98
C LEU A 41 -3.70 3.51 11.46
N ILE A 42 -4.59 2.93 12.28
CA ILE A 42 -5.37 1.74 11.93
C ILE A 42 -6.81 2.14 11.75
N GLN A 43 -7.36 1.80 10.59
CA GLN A 43 -8.75 2.09 10.23
C GLN A 43 -9.52 0.78 10.07
N ALA A 44 -10.81 0.81 10.37
CA ALA A 44 -11.73 -0.27 10.06
C ALA A 44 -12.28 -0.09 8.64
N SER A 45 -12.54 -1.20 7.96
CA SER A 45 -13.30 -1.19 6.71
C SER A 45 -14.80 -1.11 7.01
N ALA A 46 -15.65 -1.72 6.19
CA ALA A 46 -17.10 -1.78 6.40
C ALA A 46 -17.49 -2.48 7.72
N THR A 47 -16.61 -3.28 8.31
CA THR A 47 -16.82 -3.94 9.60
C THR A 47 -15.65 -3.69 10.56
N PRO A 48 -15.88 -3.67 11.89
CA PRO A 48 -14.82 -3.44 12.88
C PRO A 48 -13.73 -4.52 12.91
N GLU A 49 -14.04 -5.74 12.45
CA GLU A 49 -13.14 -6.88 12.50
C GLU A 49 -12.07 -6.83 11.40
N PHE A 50 -12.36 -6.15 10.28
CA PHE A 50 -11.39 -5.98 9.21
C PHE A 50 -10.74 -4.61 9.32
N THR A 51 -9.48 -4.61 9.76
CA THR A 51 -8.68 -3.38 9.91
C THR A 51 -7.52 -3.34 8.95
N PHE A 52 -7.05 -2.15 8.65
CA PHE A 52 -5.93 -1.91 7.73
C PHE A 52 -5.10 -0.69 8.15
N GLY A 53 -3.85 -0.67 7.71
CA GLY A 53 -3.02 0.53 7.66
C GLY A 53 -2.86 1.02 6.23
N THR A 54 -2.55 2.30 6.07
CA THR A 54 -2.36 2.93 4.76
C THR A 54 -0.89 3.19 4.52
N VAL A 55 -0.36 2.80 3.36
CA VAL A 55 1.06 3.04 3.01
C VAL A 55 1.33 4.53 2.87
N ASP A 56 2.39 5.03 3.49
CA ASP A 56 2.83 6.43 3.36
C ASP A 56 3.57 6.65 2.04
N LEU A 57 2.81 6.84 0.95
CA LEU A 57 3.37 7.07 -0.39
C LEU A 57 4.05 8.45 -0.53
N MET A 58 3.92 9.34 0.45
CA MET A 58 4.64 10.62 0.44
C MET A 58 6.06 10.47 0.97
N ASN A 59 6.37 9.35 1.64
CA ASN A 59 7.75 8.97 1.95
C ASN A 59 8.38 8.28 0.73
N PRO A 60 9.43 8.85 0.11
CA PRO A 60 10.05 8.27 -1.08
C PRO A 60 10.58 6.84 -0.88
N GLU A 61 11.05 6.50 0.32
CA GLU A 61 11.54 5.15 0.63
C GLU A 61 10.39 4.13 0.66
N CYS A 62 9.24 4.55 1.19
CA CYS A 62 8.04 3.72 1.26
C CYS A 62 7.34 3.57 -0.09
N MET A 63 7.32 4.64 -0.89
CA MET A 63 6.89 4.56 -2.28
C MET A 63 7.76 3.59 -3.07
N LYS A 64 9.09 3.67 -2.91
CA LYS A 64 10.03 2.76 -3.56
C LYS A 64 9.78 1.31 -3.13
N TRP A 65 9.67 1.05 -1.83
CA TRP A 65 9.35 -0.28 -1.30
C TRP A 65 8.03 -0.81 -1.88
N TYR A 66 6.97 0.00 -1.91
CA TYR A 66 5.68 -0.40 -2.44
C TYR A 66 5.76 -0.75 -3.95
N VAL A 67 6.50 0.03 -4.74
CA VAL A 67 6.69 -0.27 -6.16
C VAL A 67 7.53 -1.54 -6.36
N GLU A 68 8.69 -1.65 -5.72
CA GLU A 68 9.65 -2.73 -5.99
C GLU A 68 9.22 -4.06 -5.36
N GLU A 69 8.85 -4.06 -4.08
CA GLU A 69 8.56 -5.28 -3.33
C GLU A 69 7.10 -5.71 -3.44
N VAL A 70 6.15 -4.78 -3.55
CA VAL A 70 4.73 -5.14 -3.64
C VAL A 70 4.29 -5.28 -5.10
N ILE A 71 4.47 -4.25 -5.93
CA ILE A 71 3.95 -4.27 -7.30
C ILE A 71 4.84 -5.09 -8.23
N GLN A 72 6.13 -4.77 -8.34
CA GLN A 72 7.02 -5.42 -9.30
C GLN A 72 7.25 -6.87 -8.94
N LYS A 73 7.70 -7.15 -7.70
CA LYS A 73 8.03 -8.51 -7.28
C LYS A 73 6.82 -9.43 -7.18
N ASN A 74 5.71 -8.99 -6.57
CA ASN A 74 4.59 -9.89 -6.30
C ASN A 74 3.53 -9.91 -7.42
N MET A 75 3.46 -8.90 -8.30
CA MET A 75 2.44 -8.84 -9.36
C MET A 75 3.06 -8.98 -10.76
N ILE A 76 3.95 -8.08 -11.15
CA ILE A 76 4.45 -7.97 -12.54
C ILE A 76 5.55 -9.01 -12.83
N GLY A 77 6.32 -9.42 -11.83
CA GLY A 77 7.53 -10.22 -11.96
C GLY A 77 8.77 -9.35 -12.21
N LEU A 78 9.84 -9.57 -11.45
CA LEU A 78 11.08 -8.75 -11.48
C LEU A 78 11.78 -8.73 -12.85
N ASP A 79 11.62 -9.78 -13.64
CA ASP A 79 12.27 -9.93 -14.94
C ASP A 79 11.40 -9.45 -16.13
N THR A 80 10.21 -8.90 -15.87
CA THR A 80 9.34 -8.37 -16.93
C THR A 80 9.95 -7.11 -17.54
N LYS A 81 10.40 -7.22 -18.80
CA LYS A 81 11.09 -6.15 -19.54
C LYS A 81 10.27 -5.53 -20.67
N SER A 82 9.19 -6.21 -21.08
CA SER A 82 8.31 -5.74 -22.16
C SER A 82 6.94 -6.41 -22.09
N PHE A 83 5.99 -5.90 -22.88
CA PHE A 83 4.67 -6.51 -23.03
C PHE A 83 4.70 -7.91 -23.66
N ASP A 84 5.76 -8.23 -24.39
CA ASP A 84 5.95 -9.54 -25.03
C ASP A 84 6.63 -10.55 -24.08
N GLU A 85 7.20 -10.08 -22.96
CA GLU A 85 7.91 -10.85 -21.95
C GLU A 85 7.33 -10.57 -20.56
N ILE A 86 6.07 -10.96 -20.33
CA ILE A 86 5.39 -10.80 -19.03
C ILE A 86 5.55 -12.07 -18.21
N HIS A 87 6.19 -11.93 -17.05
CA HIS A 87 6.48 -13.03 -16.14
C HIS A 87 5.51 -13.08 -14.94
N GLY A 88 4.56 -12.15 -14.89
CA GLY A 88 3.49 -12.04 -13.89
C GLY A 88 2.15 -11.68 -14.51
N VAL A 89 1.48 -10.66 -13.98
CA VAL A 89 0.17 -10.18 -14.47
C VAL A 89 0.37 -9.01 -15.44
N LEU A 90 -0.43 -8.98 -16.52
CA LEU A 90 -0.33 -7.92 -17.54
C LEU A 90 -0.82 -6.56 -17.02
N GLY A 91 -1.72 -6.58 -16.04
CA GLY A 91 -2.27 -5.36 -15.46
C GLY A 91 -3.07 -5.63 -14.20
N PHE A 92 -3.58 -4.57 -13.62
CA PHE A 92 -4.36 -4.61 -12.40
C PHE A 92 -5.27 -3.39 -12.31
N MET A 93 -6.37 -3.55 -11.58
CA MET A 93 -7.11 -2.41 -11.05
C MET A 93 -6.30 -1.79 -9.91
N SER A 94 -6.04 -0.49 -10.01
CA SER A 94 -5.43 0.32 -8.95
C SER A 94 -6.53 1.16 -8.31
N ASP A 95 -6.93 0.77 -7.12
CA ASP A 95 -8.15 1.26 -6.48
C ASP A 95 -7.87 2.10 -5.22
N PHE A 96 -8.87 2.87 -4.78
CA PHE A 96 -8.88 3.73 -3.59
C PHE A 96 -7.93 4.95 -3.60
N ALA A 97 -7.36 5.31 -2.44
CA ALA A 97 -6.61 6.52 -2.07
C ALA A 97 -7.43 7.79 -1.72
N GLU A 98 -8.71 7.85 -2.04
CA GLU A 98 -9.63 8.94 -1.68
C GLU A 98 -10.00 8.95 -0.18
N GLY A 99 -9.78 7.83 0.53
CA GLY A 99 -10.17 7.63 1.93
C GLY A 99 -9.12 8.04 2.97
N ILE A 100 -8.07 8.78 2.58
CA ILE A 100 -6.99 9.19 3.48
C ILE A 100 -7.53 10.14 4.57
N SER A 101 -7.25 9.84 5.85
CA SER A 101 -7.68 10.69 6.96
C SER A 101 -7.02 12.06 6.93
N MET A 102 -7.80 13.13 7.09
CA MET A 102 -7.30 14.52 7.00
C MET A 102 -6.38 14.93 8.16
N ASP A 103 -6.42 14.18 9.26
CA ASP A 103 -5.63 14.40 10.47
C ASP A 103 -4.47 13.41 10.62
N CYS A 104 -4.28 12.49 9.66
CA CYS A 104 -3.14 11.57 9.72
C CYS A 104 -1.81 12.32 9.54
N LEU A 105 -0.73 11.69 10.01
CA LEU A 105 0.63 12.18 9.78
C LEU A 105 1.37 11.30 8.78
N SER A 106 2.08 11.97 7.87
CA SER A 106 2.94 11.41 6.83
C SER A 106 4.31 12.10 6.90
N ALA A 107 5.32 11.53 6.24
CA ALA A 107 6.62 12.16 6.02
C ALA A 107 6.54 13.59 5.43
N LYS A 108 5.45 13.92 4.71
CA LYS A 108 5.25 15.24 4.07
C LYS A 108 4.44 16.23 4.92
N GLY A 109 3.83 15.79 6.02
CA GLY A 109 3.01 16.64 6.89
C GLY A 109 1.67 15.99 7.26
N GLU A 110 0.66 16.83 7.45
CA GLU A 110 -0.69 16.41 7.85
C GLU A 110 -1.58 16.06 6.65
N GLY A 111 -2.49 15.11 6.84
CA GLY A 111 -3.39 14.57 5.81
C GLY A 111 -4.10 15.61 4.96
N HIS A 112 -4.58 16.68 5.57
CA HIS A 112 -5.30 17.75 4.89
C HIS A 112 -4.48 18.46 3.80
N THR A 113 -3.15 18.35 3.83
CA THR A 113 -2.25 18.99 2.86
C THR A 113 -1.99 18.13 1.61
N PHE A 114 -2.32 16.84 1.64
CA PHE A 114 -2.03 15.88 0.56
C PHE A 114 -3.18 14.92 0.22
N HIS A 115 -4.36 15.12 0.81
CA HIS A 115 -5.54 14.30 0.54
C HIS A 115 -5.98 14.35 -0.94
N ASN A 116 -5.75 15.48 -1.62
CA ASN A 116 -5.99 15.67 -3.06
C ASN A 116 -4.67 15.80 -3.82
#